data_AF-A0A921L0I0-F1
#
_entry.id   AF-A0A921L0I0-F1
#
_cell.length_a   1.000
_cell.length_b   1.000
_cell.length_c   1.000
_cell.angle_alpha   90.00
_cell.angle_beta   90.00
_cell.angle_gamma   90.00
#
_symmetry.space_group_name_H-M   'P 1'
#
loop_
_entity.id
_entity.type
_entity.pdbx_description
1 polymer ?
#
loop_
_entity_poly.entity_id
_entity_poly.type
_entity_poly.pdbx_seq_one_letter_code
_entity_poly.pdbx_strand_id
1 'polypeptide(L)'
;MKFTKTLLTTALFSFSVLSASPMAYAVSDPKTQFQQAVDAYERSDFITALQLWKPLAEQGDANAQFNLALMYEDGKGVKQDYFQTVKWYQKAAEQGNAKAQFNLGIMYSLGQGVKKDRNLAKMWVSKACENGYQKSRCDVYRMLNEGE
;
A
#
# COMPACT_ATOMS: atom_id res chain seq x y z
N MET A 1 -58.61 -36.59 -44.63
CA MET A 1 -57.26 -37.18 -44.88
C MET A 1 -56.23 -36.30 -44.19
N LYS A 2 -55.25 -36.90 -43.51
CA LYS A 2 -54.43 -36.32 -42.42
C LYS A 2 -53.48 -35.21 -42.89
N PHE A 3 -53.41 -34.12 -42.11
CA PHE A 3 -52.32 -33.13 -42.16
C PHE A 3 -51.22 -33.56 -41.19
N THR A 4 -49.98 -33.68 -41.67
CA THR A 4 -48.79 -33.86 -40.83
C THR A 4 -47.89 -32.64 -40.97
N LYS A 5 -47.76 -31.87 -39.88
CA LYS A 5 -46.65 -30.91 -39.64
C LYS A 5 -45.39 -31.68 -39.26
N THR A 6 -44.20 -31.07 -39.42
CA THR A 6 -42.89 -31.27 -38.71
C THR A 6 -41.75 -31.01 -39.72
N LEU A 7 -40.67 -30.24 -39.54
CA LEU A 7 -40.13 -29.31 -38.53
C LEU A 7 -39.04 -28.46 -39.23
N LEU A 8 -38.77 -27.25 -38.72
CA LEU A 8 -37.60 -26.44 -39.03
C LEU A 8 -36.30 -27.12 -38.59
N THR A 9 -35.17 -26.86 -39.27
CA THR A 9 -33.91 -26.51 -38.59
C THR A 9 -32.99 -25.70 -39.50
N THR A 10 -32.43 -24.67 -38.87
CA THR A 10 -31.73 -23.51 -39.38
C THR A 10 -30.25 -23.73 -39.66
N ALA A 11 -29.80 -23.06 -40.73
CA ALA A 11 -28.47 -22.61 -41.10
C ALA A 11 -27.31 -22.78 -40.08
N LEU A 12 -26.23 -23.38 -40.56
CA LEU A 12 -24.90 -23.38 -39.97
C LEU A 12 -24.30 -21.96 -40.02
N PHE A 13 -24.09 -21.35 -38.85
CA PHE A 13 -23.21 -20.18 -38.73
C PHE A 13 -21.81 -20.66 -38.36
N SER A 14 -20.89 -20.55 -39.31
CA SER A 14 -19.45 -20.56 -39.07
C SER A 14 -19.07 -19.29 -38.29
N PHE A 15 -18.72 -19.46 -37.01
CA PHE A 15 -18.02 -18.43 -36.25
C PHE A 15 -16.62 -18.92 -35.92
N SER A 16 -15.67 -18.56 -36.79
CA SER A 16 -14.27 -18.45 -36.41
C SER A 16 -14.16 -17.23 -35.48
N VAL A 17 -14.18 -17.46 -34.18
CA VAL A 17 -13.86 -16.41 -33.20
C VAL A 17 -12.36 -16.40 -32.99
N LEU A 18 -11.64 -15.73 -33.90
CA LEU A 18 -10.32 -15.20 -33.59
C LEU A 18 -10.47 -13.70 -33.33
N SER A 19 -11.10 -13.35 -32.22
CA SER A 19 -11.01 -12.00 -31.68
C SER A 19 -9.85 -11.99 -30.69
N ALA A 20 -8.69 -11.55 -31.15
CA ALA A 20 -7.68 -10.99 -30.27
C ALA A 20 -8.30 -9.74 -29.62
N SER A 21 -8.84 -9.90 -28.42
CA SER A 21 -9.32 -8.78 -27.64
C SER A 21 -8.11 -7.92 -27.24
N PRO A 22 -8.18 -6.59 -27.36
CA PRO A 22 -7.16 -5.72 -26.79
C PRO A 22 -7.05 -6.04 -25.30
N MET A 23 -5.84 -6.03 -24.75
CA MET A 23 -5.61 -6.07 -23.30
C MET A 23 -6.35 -4.89 -22.69
N ALA A 24 -7.62 -5.12 -22.37
CA ALA A 24 -8.39 -4.28 -21.51
C ALA A 24 -7.60 -4.30 -20.21
N TYR A 25 -7.17 -3.12 -19.77
CA TYR A 25 -6.92 -2.84 -18.37
C TYR A 25 -8.21 -3.17 -17.62
N ALA A 26 -8.47 -4.45 -17.40
CA ALA A 26 -9.36 -4.88 -16.34
C ALA A 26 -8.81 -4.17 -15.12
N VAL A 27 -9.62 -3.30 -14.51
CA VAL A 27 -9.29 -2.64 -13.25
C VAL A 27 -8.88 -3.77 -12.32
N SER A 28 -7.56 -4.00 -12.18
CA SER A 28 -7.04 -5.08 -11.35
C SER A 28 -7.53 -4.80 -9.95
N ASP A 29 -8.02 -5.83 -9.24
CA ASP A 29 -8.48 -5.63 -7.89
C ASP A 29 -7.39 -4.93 -7.04
N PRO A 30 -7.75 -4.15 -6.01
CA PRO A 30 -6.78 -3.38 -5.24
C PRO A 30 -5.62 -4.20 -4.66
N LYS A 31 -5.84 -5.48 -4.34
CA LYS A 31 -4.80 -6.37 -3.82
C LYS A 31 -3.81 -6.76 -4.92
N THR A 32 -4.30 -7.07 -6.11
CA THR A 32 -3.46 -7.32 -7.29
C THR A 32 -2.65 -6.07 -7.65
N GLN A 33 -3.28 -4.90 -7.65
CA GLN A 33 -2.60 -3.63 -7.91
C GLN A 33 -1.51 -3.34 -6.87
N PHE A 34 -1.79 -3.60 -5.59
CA PHE A 34 -0.81 -3.46 -4.52
C PHE A 34 0.41 -4.36 -4.74
N GLN A 35 0.19 -5.63 -5.10
CA GLN A 35 1.28 -6.57 -5.34
C GLN A 35 2.12 -6.16 -6.56
N GLN A 36 1.50 -5.70 -7.65
CA GLN A 36 2.22 -5.18 -8.82
C GLN A 36 3.12 -3.99 -8.46
N ALA A 37 2.68 -3.14 -7.53
CA ALA A 37 3.49 -2.04 -7.03
C ALA A 37 4.69 -2.52 -6.19
N VAL A 38 4.51 -3.56 -5.37
CA VAL A 38 5.61 -4.24 -4.65
C VAL A 38 6.62 -4.80 -5.64
N ASP A 39 6.16 -5.55 -6.65
CA ASP A 39 7.01 -6.16 -7.66
C ASP A 39 7.75 -5.11 -8.52
N ALA A 40 7.11 -3.96 -8.79
CA ALA A 40 7.75 -2.82 -9.43
C ALA A 40 8.85 -2.22 -8.54
N TYR A 41 8.56 -2.00 -7.26
CA TYR A 41 9.53 -1.47 -6.30
C TYR A 41 10.74 -2.39 -6.12
N GLU A 42 10.53 -3.70 -6.03
CA GLU A 42 11.61 -4.70 -5.93
C GLU A 42 12.51 -4.72 -7.18
N ARG A 43 11.94 -4.44 -8.36
CA ARG A 43 12.68 -4.25 -9.62
C ARG A 43 13.30 -2.85 -9.76
N SER A 44 13.21 -2.01 -8.72
CA SER A 44 13.64 -0.61 -8.73
C SER A 44 12.90 0.28 -9.74
N ASP A 45 11.75 -0.16 -10.24
CA ASP A 45 10.84 0.67 -11.04
C ASP A 45 9.97 1.52 -10.09
N PHE A 46 10.61 2.54 -9.51
CA PHE A 46 9.99 3.40 -8.51
C PHE A 46 8.89 4.29 -9.11
N ILE A 47 8.92 4.58 -10.40
CA ILE A 47 7.87 5.39 -11.04
C ILE A 47 6.58 4.58 -11.12
N THR A 48 6.66 3.32 -11.57
CA THR A 48 5.49 2.43 -11.59
C THR A 48 4.99 2.13 -10.18
N ALA A 49 5.89 1.84 -9.23
CA ALA A 49 5.49 1.64 -7.83
C ALA A 49 4.72 2.85 -7.26
N LEU A 50 5.21 4.07 -7.50
CA LEU A 50 4.55 5.30 -7.08
C LEU A 50 3.16 5.43 -7.71
N GLN A 51 3.05 5.22 -9.02
CA GLN A 51 1.80 5.34 -9.76
C GLN A 51 0.74 4.36 -9.25
N LEU A 52 1.15 3.17 -8.83
CA LEU A 52 0.24 2.14 -8.34
C LEU A 52 -0.11 2.30 -6.86
N TRP A 53 0.85 2.61 -5.98
CA TRP A 53 0.58 2.78 -4.54
C TRP A 53 -0.12 4.09 -4.19
N LYS A 54 0.16 5.20 -4.89
CA LYS A 54 -0.44 6.51 -4.58
C LYS A 54 -1.99 6.48 -4.56
N PRO A 55 -2.69 5.99 -5.59
CA PRO A 55 -4.15 5.93 -5.55
C PRO A 55 -4.68 5.00 -4.45
N LEU A 56 -4.01 3.88 -4.17
CA LEU A 56 -4.40 2.98 -3.07
C LEU A 56 -4.24 3.66 -1.71
N ALA A 57 -3.16 4.41 -1.52
CA ALA A 57 -2.90 5.17 -0.30
C ALA A 57 -3.94 6.28 -0.08
N GLU A 58 -4.34 6.97 -1.16
CA GLU A 58 -5.40 7.98 -1.17
C GLU A 58 -6.78 7.37 -0.87
N GLN A 59 -7.01 6.11 -1.25
CA GLN A 59 -8.22 5.34 -0.92
C GLN A 59 -8.22 4.77 0.51
N GLY A 60 -7.12 4.94 1.25
CA GLY A 60 -7.05 4.55 2.66
C GLY A 60 -6.28 3.28 2.94
N ASP A 61 -5.71 2.57 1.96
CA ASP A 61 -4.96 1.34 2.22
C ASP A 61 -3.73 1.64 3.09
N ALA A 62 -3.71 1.10 4.32
CA ALA A 62 -2.67 1.38 5.30
C ALA A 62 -1.28 0.89 4.88
N ASN A 63 -1.20 -0.19 4.11
CA ASN A 63 0.08 -0.71 3.62
C ASN A 63 0.61 0.16 2.46
N ALA A 64 -0.26 0.62 1.58
CA ALA A 64 0.10 1.54 0.51
C ALA A 64 0.53 2.90 1.07
N GLN A 65 -0.15 3.39 2.11
CA GLN A 65 0.26 4.60 2.83
C GLN A 65 1.64 4.44 3.47
N PHE A 66 1.91 3.30 4.11
CA PHE A 66 3.22 2.99 4.67
C PHE A 66 4.31 2.95 3.58
N ASN A 67 4.06 2.27 2.47
CA ASN A 67 5.02 2.17 1.37
C ASN A 67 5.25 3.52 0.67
N LEU A 68 4.20 4.32 0.50
CA LEU A 68 4.32 5.67 -0.04
C LEU A 68 5.14 6.58 0.89
N ALA A 69 4.98 6.45 2.20
CA ALA A 69 5.80 7.16 3.18
C ALA A 69 7.29 6.80 3.05
N LEU A 70 7.61 5.50 2.88
CA LEU A 70 8.98 5.04 2.64
C LEU A 70 9.56 5.63 1.35
N MET A 71 8.77 5.75 0.28
CA MET A 71 9.23 6.36 -0.97
C MET A 71 9.62 7.83 -0.78
N TYR A 72 8.83 8.59 -0.02
CA TYR A 72 9.18 9.97 0.35
C TYR A 72 10.36 10.04 1.31
N GLU A 73 10.52 9.07 2.21
CA GLU A 73 11.63 9.01 3.16
C GLU A 73 12.97 8.77 2.44
N ASP A 74 12.98 7.84 1.48
CA ASP A 74 14.18 7.46 0.73
C ASP A 74 14.40 8.33 -0.52
N GLY A 75 13.42 9.13 -0.93
CA GLY A 75 13.46 9.85 -2.21
C GLY A 75 13.44 8.94 -3.44
N LYS A 76 12.70 7.82 -3.37
CA LYS A 76 12.60 6.83 -4.45
C LYS A 76 11.40 7.13 -5.34
N GLY A 77 11.64 7.47 -6.59
CA GLY A 77 10.58 7.84 -7.55
C GLY A 77 9.90 9.19 -7.25
N VAL A 78 10.24 9.83 -6.13
CA VAL A 78 9.81 11.16 -5.70
C VAL A 78 10.98 11.89 -5.06
N LYS A 79 10.92 13.21 -4.98
CA LYS A 79 11.88 13.97 -4.16
C LYS A 79 11.70 13.60 -2.69
N GLN A 80 12.80 13.40 -1.97
CA GLN A 80 12.75 13.18 -0.52
C GLN A 80 12.02 14.32 0.18
N ASP A 81 11.05 13.97 1.03
CA ASP A 81 10.22 14.91 1.76
C ASP A 81 9.73 14.32 3.08
N TYR A 82 10.41 14.66 4.18
CA TYR A 82 10.06 14.17 5.51
C TYR A 82 8.71 14.67 6.01
N PHE A 83 8.19 15.80 5.51
CA PHE A 83 6.86 16.27 5.88
C PHE A 83 5.78 15.37 5.25
N GLN A 84 5.95 14.97 3.98
CA GLN A 84 5.09 13.97 3.36
C GLN A 84 5.25 12.59 4.02
N THR A 85 6.47 12.17 4.35
CA THR A 85 6.72 10.92 5.08
C THR A 85 5.90 10.85 6.36
N VAL A 86 5.97 11.88 7.21
CA VAL A 86 5.21 11.95 8.48
C VAL A 86 3.71 11.85 8.20
N LYS A 87 3.20 12.62 7.23
CA LYS A 87 1.77 12.63 6.91
C LYS A 87 1.27 11.24 6.52
N TRP A 88 2.01 10.52 5.69
CA TRP A 88 1.63 9.18 5.23
C TRP A 88 1.83 8.12 6.31
N TYR A 89 2.93 8.18 7.07
CA TYR A 89 3.09 7.30 8.24
C TYR A 89 2.00 7.50 9.27
N GLN A 90 1.60 8.73 9.56
CA GLN A 90 0.52 9.01 10.49
C GLN A 90 -0.80 8.37 10.06
N LYS A 91 -1.18 8.51 8.79
CA LYS A 91 -2.38 7.85 8.25
C LYS A 91 -2.33 6.33 8.38
N ALA A 92 -1.20 5.70 8.08
CA ALA A 92 -1.04 4.25 8.23
C ALA A 92 -1.02 3.83 9.71
N ALA A 93 -0.38 4.62 10.57
CA ALA A 93 -0.22 4.36 12.00
C ALA A 93 -1.55 4.45 12.77
N GLU A 94 -2.40 5.41 12.41
CA GLU A 94 -3.76 5.57 12.94
C GLU A 94 -4.65 4.36 12.63
N GLN A 95 -4.34 3.61 11.55
CA GLN A 95 -5.02 2.38 11.17
C GLN A 95 -4.41 1.11 11.79
N GLY A 96 -3.43 1.23 12.68
CA GLY A 96 -2.82 0.08 13.34
C GLY A 96 -1.62 -0.53 12.59
N ASN A 97 -1.13 0.09 11.50
CA ASN A 97 0.07 -0.40 10.84
C ASN A 97 1.29 -0.27 11.78
N ALA A 98 1.73 -1.40 12.35
CA ALA A 98 2.74 -1.40 13.39
C ALA A 98 4.12 -0.89 12.92
N LYS A 99 4.47 -1.09 11.65
CA LYS A 99 5.71 -0.55 11.07
C LYS A 99 5.64 0.97 10.96
N ALA A 100 4.51 1.51 10.49
CA ALA A 100 4.27 2.95 10.41
C ALA A 100 4.27 3.60 11.80
N GLN A 101 3.62 2.97 12.79
CA GLN A 101 3.65 3.43 14.18
C GLN A 101 5.07 3.52 14.72
N PHE A 102 5.89 2.48 14.51
CA PHE A 102 7.28 2.51 14.94
C PHE A 102 8.07 3.64 14.25
N ASN A 103 7.99 3.73 12.92
CA ASN A 103 8.74 4.74 12.16
C ASN A 103 8.31 6.16 12.54
N LEU A 104 7.01 6.40 12.73
CA LEU A 104 6.50 7.68 13.22
C LEU A 104 7.03 8.02 14.61
N GLY A 105 7.15 7.03 15.50
CA GLY A 105 7.77 7.21 16.81
C GLY A 105 9.24 7.66 16.71
N ILE A 106 10.00 7.08 15.78
CA ILE A 106 11.38 7.49 15.50
C ILE A 106 11.44 8.92 14.96
N MET A 107 10.55 9.29 14.03
CA MET A 107 10.48 10.64 13.47
C MET A 107 10.23 11.69 14.57
N TYR A 108 9.34 11.41 15.53
CA TYR A 108 9.14 12.28 16.69
C TYR A 108 10.34 12.31 17.65
N SER A 109 11.06 11.20 17.82
CA SER A 109 12.28 11.16 18.66
C SER A 109 13.42 12.01 18.08
N LEU A 110 13.56 12.00 16.76
CA LEU A 110 14.62 12.70 16.04
C LEU A 110 14.21 14.14 15.64
N GLY A 111 12.92 14.44 15.59
CA GLY A 111 12.41 15.71 15.06
C GLY A 111 12.55 15.82 13.53
N GLN A 112 12.44 14.70 12.81
CA GLN A 112 12.50 14.67 11.35
C GLN A 112 11.10 14.89 10.76
N GLY A 113 10.91 15.96 9.98
CA GLY A 113 9.60 16.31 9.42
C GLY A 113 8.54 16.74 10.43
N VAL A 114 8.83 16.64 11.74
CA VAL A 114 7.98 17.06 12.87
C VAL A 114 8.83 17.73 13.94
N LYS A 115 8.19 18.51 14.82
CA LYS A 115 8.85 18.94 16.06
C LYS A 115 9.17 17.72 16.91
N LYS A 116 10.39 17.65 17.43
CA LYS A 116 10.82 16.61 18.36
C LYS A 116 9.88 16.55 19.58
N ASP A 117 9.34 15.37 19.85
CA ASP A 117 8.43 15.12 20.97
C ASP A 117 8.63 13.69 21.51
N ARG A 118 9.21 13.60 22.71
CA ARG A 118 9.50 12.30 23.34
C ARG A 118 8.23 11.56 23.77
N ASN A 119 7.16 12.27 24.14
CA ASN A 119 5.93 11.64 24.60
C ASN A 119 5.19 11.00 23.43
N LEU A 120 5.09 11.72 22.30
CA LEU A 120 4.55 11.16 21.06
C LEU A 120 5.41 10.00 20.55
N ALA A 121 6.74 10.10 20.64
CA ALA A 121 7.62 8.99 20.28
C ALA A 121 7.32 7.72 21.09
N LYS A 122 7.25 7.82 22.43
CA LYS A 122 6.92 6.71 23.32
C LYS A 122 5.53 6.13 23.04
N MET A 123 4.54 6.99 22.85
CA MET A 123 3.17 6.59 22.53
C MET A 123 3.10 5.74 21.25
N TRP A 124 3.69 6.21 20.16
CA TRP A 124 3.64 5.51 18.88
C TRP A 124 4.44 4.20 18.90
N VAL A 125 5.59 4.16 19.56
CA VAL A 125 6.37 2.92 19.74
C VAL A 125 5.61 1.90 20.60
N SER A 126 4.89 2.33 21.65
CA SER A 126 4.01 1.44 22.44
C SER A 126 2.93 0.80 21.58
N LYS A 127 2.23 1.62 20.78
CA LYS A 127 1.20 1.12 19.84
C LYS A 127 1.78 0.11 18.85
N ALA A 128 2.99 0.31 18.37
CA ALA A 128 3.66 -0.65 17.48
C ALA A 128 3.89 -2.01 18.17
N CYS A 129 4.32 -2.00 19.44
CA CYS A 129 4.48 -3.21 20.25
C CYS A 129 3.14 -3.91 20.50
N GLU A 130 2.08 -3.17 20.80
CA GLU A 130 0.72 -3.70 20.96
C GLU A 130 0.21 -4.37 19.66
N ASN A 131 0.51 -3.77 18.50
CA ASN A 131 0.12 -4.29 17.19
C ASN A 131 1.09 -5.34 16.61
N GLY A 132 1.83 -6.06 17.46
CA GLY A 132 2.57 -7.26 17.05
C GLY A 132 3.98 -7.01 16.50
N TYR A 133 4.51 -5.80 16.55
CA TYR A 133 5.91 -5.52 16.17
C TYR A 133 6.89 -5.89 17.31
N GLN A 134 6.83 -7.14 17.76
CA GLN A 134 7.20 -7.50 19.14
C GLN A 134 8.61 -8.03 19.41
N LYS A 135 9.48 -8.28 18.44
CA LYS A 135 10.70 -9.09 18.74
C LYS A 135 12.04 -8.35 18.82
N SER A 136 12.12 -7.05 18.52
CA SER A 136 13.41 -6.32 18.55
C SER A 136 13.32 -4.84 18.94
N ARG A 137 12.12 -4.27 19.11
CA ARG A 137 11.96 -2.80 19.22
C ARG A 137 11.20 -2.28 20.44
N CYS A 138 10.64 -3.13 21.30
CA CYS A 138 10.18 -2.66 22.62
C CYS A 138 11.38 -2.26 23.53
N ASP A 139 12.62 -2.65 23.17
CA ASP A 139 13.84 -2.06 23.73
C ASP A 139 14.03 -0.58 23.40
N VAL A 140 13.53 -0.11 22.25
CA VAL A 140 13.60 1.32 21.88
C VAL A 140 12.76 2.16 22.85
N TYR A 141 11.63 1.63 23.32
CA TYR A 141 10.85 2.28 24.39
C TYR A 141 11.69 2.42 25.67
N ARG A 142 12.46 1.39 26.05
CA ARG A 142 13.37 1.44 27.20
C ARG A 142 14.50 2.47 26.99
N MET A 143 15.11 2.55 25.81
CA MET A 143 16.14 3.56 25.50
C MET A 143 15.60 5.00 25.52
N LEU A 144 14.34 5.21 25.13
CA LEU A 144 13.68 6.52 25.27
C LEU A 144 13.43 6.91 26.74
N ASN A 145 13.52 5.97 27.68
CA ASN A 145 13.36 6.19 29.12
C ASN A 145 14.71 6.32 29.87
N GLU A 146 15.83 5.82 29.35
CA GLU A 146 17.13 5.72 30.05
C GLU A 146 18.02 6.98 29.99
N GLY A 147 17.53 8.10 29.46
CA GLY A 147 18.30 9.35 29.34
C GLY A 147 17.87 10.46 30.30
N GLU A 148 17.41 10.11 31.50
CA GLU A 148 17.08 11.03 32.60
C GLU A 148 18.29 11.27 33.52
#